data_AF-X0Z820-F1
#
_entry.id   AF-X0Z820-F1
#
_cell.length_a   1.000
_cell.length_b   1.000
_cell.length_c   1.000
_cell.angle_alpha   90.00
_cell.angle_beta   90.00
_cell.angle_gamma   90.00
#
_symmetry.space_group_name_H-M   'P 1'
#
loop_
_entity.id
_entity.type
_entity.pdbx_description
1 polymer ?
#
loop_
_entity_poly.entity_id
_entity_poly.type
_entity_poly.pdbx_seq_one_letter_code
_entity_poly.pdbx_strand_id
1 'polypeptide(L)'
;MIYTDTFFQLEDDTIVQPDAFKRLYKLLMANSKVGFVTAIETGRNALNYAPTRVGVHKIIMRKDRLILRDSFDPNTKGIKEVDSSGVYCFVARTKAYKSGFIDYEAPQKAFSLFAMDNVLTYNMKRHGWKLLADFGCWCGHLQVSGGRICIFGKDQALKYIDLYIPKYNCFAISMEVRKNVQPYRTYAVKKPAPCFSLYPEKESEKEDNIAKEIKEAKQKIKKQALSK
;
A
#
# COMPACT_ATOMS: atom_id res chain seq x y z
N MET A 1 -12.60 22.40 1.94
CA MET A 1 -13.40 22.56 3.18
C MET A 1 -14.45 21.45 3.20
N ILE A 2 -14.61 20.73 4.32
CA ILE A 2 -15.61 19.64 4.45
C ILE A 2 -16.76 20.15 5.30
N TYR A 3 -17.98 20.16 4.73
CA TYR A 3 -19.19 20.72 5.34
C TYR A 3 -20.13 19.67 5.94
N THR A 4 -19.93 18.40 5.62
CA THR A 4 -20.73 17.28 6.11
C THR A 4 -20.17 16.74 7.44
N ASP A 5 -20.98 16.04 8.23
CA ASP A 5 -20.53 15.40 9.49
C ASP A 5 -19.60 14.21 9.27
N THR A 6 -19.73 13.58 8.10
CA THR A 6 -18.88 12.48 7.65
C THR A 6 -18.56 12.66 6.17
N PHE A 7 -17.48 12.04 5.72
CA PHE A 7 -17.10 12.04 4.31
C PHE A 7 -16.39 10.72 3.97
N PHE A 8 -16.39 10.41 2.67
CA PHE A 8 -15.59 9.35 2.07
C PHE A 8 -14.52 10.01 1.21
N GLN A 9 -13.27 9.58 1.36
CA GLN A 9 -12.16 10.02 0.54
C GLN A 9 -11.61 8.82 -0.23
N LEU A 10 -11.40 9.05 -1.52
CA LEU A 10 -10.72 8.13 -2.43
C LEU A 10 -9.66 8.92 -3.18
N GLU A 11 -8.43 8.43 -3.19
CA GLU A 11 -7.35 8.98 -4.02
C GLU A 11 -7.60 8.69 -5.51
N ASP A 12 -7.17 9.61 -6.38
CA ASP A 12 -7.42 9.57 -7.82
C ASP A 12 -6.80 8.38 -8.54
N ASP A 13 -5.72 7.81 -7.98
CA ASP A 13 -5.03 6.65 -8.54
C ASP A 13 -5.30 5.34 -7.77
N THR A 14 -6.43 5.28 -7.05
CA THR A 14 -6.84 4.12 -6.25
C THR A 14 -8.07 3.41 -6.81
N ILE A 15 -7.98 2.08 -6.95
CA ILE A 15 -9.07 1.18 -7.32
C ILE A 15 -9.60 0.47 -6.07
N VAL A 16 -10.91 0.47 -5.88
CA VAL A 16 -11.57 -0.09 -4.69
C VAL A 16 -12.64 -1.10 -5.05
N GLN A 17 -13.01 -1.95 -4.08
CA GLN A 17 -14.16 -2.84 -4.22
C GLN A 17 -15.45 -2.02 -4.36
N PRO A 18 -16.43 -2.44 -5.18
CA PRO A 18 -17.66 -1.67 -5.41
C PRO A 18 -18.47 -1.33 -4.15
N ASP A 19 -18.37 -2.16 -3.11
CA ASP A 19 -19.07 -1.97 -1.83
C ASP A 19 -18.23 -1.26 -0.76
N ALA A 20 -17.01 -0.81 -1.08
CA ALA A 20 -16.07 -0.22 -0.13
C ALA A 20 -16.69 0.91 0.69
N PHE A 21 -17.33 1.90 0.04
CA PHE A 21 -18.00 2.99 0.75
C PHE A 21 -19.06 2.47 1.73
N LYS A 22 -20.00 1.64 1.26
CA LYS A 22 -21.09 1.08 2.09
C LYS A 22 -20.55 0.33 3.30
N ARG A 23 -19.52 -0.48 3.08
CA ARG A 23 -18.87 -1.31 4.09
C ARG A 23 -18.18 -0.46 5.15
N LEU A 24 -17.30 0.45 4.74
CA LEU A 24 -16.57 1.31 5.66
C LEU A 24 -17.50 2.27 6.40
N TYR A 25 -18.49 2.86 5.71
CA TYR A 25 -19.47 3.76 6.32
C TYR A 25 -20.31 3.05 7.39
N LYS A 26 -20.76 1.81 7.13
CA LYS A 26 -21.46 1.00 8.15
C LYS A 26 -20.62 0.82 9.41
N LEU A 27 -19.31 0.57 9.27
CA LEU A 27 -18.41 0.43 10.42
C LEU A 27 -18.21 1.74 11.18
N LEU A 28 -18.10 2.88 10.47
CA LEU A 28 -18.00 4.21 11.09
C LEU A 28 -19.24 4.54 11.93
N MET A 29 -20.41 4.16 11.41
CA MET A 29 -21.70 4.46 12.03
C MET A 29 -22.08 3.49 13.15
N ALA A 30 -21.50 2.28 13.19
CA ALA A 30 -21.79 1.27 14.22
C ALA A 30 -21.37 1.70 15.64
N ASN A 31 -20.45 2.66 15.79
CA ASN A 31 -20.01 3.15 17.08
C ASN A 31 -19.61 4.63 17.00
N SER A 32 -20.19 5.47 17.86
CA SER A 32 -19.93 6.91 17.88
C SER A 32 -18.49 7.29 18.24
N LYS A 33 -17.72 6.38 18.86
CA LYS A 33 -16.28 6.55 19.14
C LYS A 33 -15.38 6.25 17.95
N VAL A 34 -15.89 5.62 16.89
CA VAL A 34 -15.12 5.38 15.66
C VAL A 34 -15.09 6.66 14.85
N GLY A 35 -13.88 7.20 14.67
CA GLY A 35 -13.66 8.46 13.96
C GLY A 35 -13.17 8.26 12.52
N PHE A 36 -12.62 7.08 12.21
CA PHE A 36 -11.98 6.78 10.94
C PHE A 36 -12.04 5.28 10.67
N VAL A 37 -12.41 4.91 9.45
CA VAL A 37 -12.41 3.52 8.98
C VAL A 37 -11.81 3.47 7.59
N THR A 38 -10.76 2.67 7.41
CA THR A 38 -10.01 2.56 6.17
C THR A 38 -10.09 1.16 5.56
N ALA A 39 -10.01 1.11 4.24
CA ALA A 39 -9.66 -0.11 3.53
C ALA A 39 -8.15 -0.39 3.67
N ILE A 40 -7.73 -1.60 3.30
CA ILE A 40 -6.31 -1.92 3.25
C ILE A 40 -5.74 -1.53 1.90
N GLU A 41 -4.80 -0.60 1.95
CA GLU A 41 -4.02 -0.18 0.80
C GLU A 41 -2.58 -0.71 0.88
N THR A 42 -1.88 -0.60 -0.25
CA THR A 42 -0.45 -0.91 -0.32
C THR A 42 0.33 0.25 -0.91
N GLY A 43 1.63 0.34 -0.61
CA GLY A 43 2.52 1.25 -1.32
C GLY A 43 2.57 0.97 -2.84
N ARG A 44 3.29 1.82 -3.57
CA ARG A 44 3.51 1.69 -5.02
C ARG A 44 4.96 1.29 -5.29
N ASN A 45 5.23 0.70 -6.45
CA ASN A 45 6.59 0.37 -6.86
C ASN A 45 6.81 0.55 -8.36
N ALA A 46 8.02 0.93 -8.77
CA ALA A 46 8.36 1.12 -10.18
C ALA A 46 8.40 -0.21 -10.96
N LEU A 47 8.59 -1.32 -10.25
CA LEU A 47 8.71 -2.67 -10.80
C LEU A 47 7.50 -3.50 -10.38
N ASN A 48 6.85 -4.15 -11.34
CA ASN A 48 5.65 -4.94 -11.08
C ASN A 48 5.89 -6.21 -10.25
N TYR A 49 7.12 -6.73 -10.21
CA TYR A 49 7.51 -7.87 -9.39
C TYR A 49 8.07 -7.46 -8.02
N ALA A 50 8.18 -6.17 -7.73
CA ALA A 50 8.69 -5.71 -6.46
C ALA A 50 7.55 -5.64 -5.42
N PRO A 51 7.82 -6.06 -4.17
CA PRO A 51 6.83 -6.02 -3.11
C PRO A 51 6.49 -4.59 -2.72
N THR A 52 5.31 -4.46 -2.12
CA THR A 52 4.78 -3.21 -1.57
C THR A 52 4.40 -3.37 -0.11
N ARG A 53 4.18 -2.25 0.54
CA ARG A 53 4.02 -2.12 1.99
C ARG A 53 2.56 -2.01 2.36
N VAL A 54 2.08 -2.75 3.35
CA VAL A 54 0.73 -2.57 3.90
C VAL A 54 0.59 -1.18 4.54
N GLY A 55 -0.43 -0.42 4.14
CA GLY A 55 -0.61 0.98 4.54
C GLY A 55 -1.18 1.23 5.94
N VAL A 56 -1.33 0.19 6.78
CA VAL A 56 -1.88 0.29 8.15
C VAL A 56 -0.91 -0.26 9.19
N HIS A 57 -0.86 0.39 10.36
CA HIS A 57 0.22 0.15 11.33
C HIS A 57 -0.21 0.17 12.79
N LYS A 58 0.62 -0.49 13.60
CA LYS A 58 0.82 -0.18 15.01
C LYS A 58 2.06 0.71 15.12
N ILE A 59 1.96 1.78 15.91
CA ILE A 59 3.06 2.73 16.03
C ILE A 59 3.42 3.01 17.48
N ILE A 60 4.71 3.25 17.71
CA ILE A 60 5.23 3.68 19.01
C ILE A 60 5.79 5.08 18.83
N MET A 61 5.28 6.02 19.63
CA MET A 61 5.74 7.40 19.71
C MET A 61 6.42 7.64 21.06
N ARG A 62 7.50 8.41 21.09
CA ARG A 62 8.17 8.86 22.32
C ARG A 62 8.59 10.32 22.16
N LYS A 63 8.13 11.21 23.06
CA LYS A 63 8.41 12.66 23.00
C LYS A 63 8.19 13.23 21.59
N ASP A 64 7.00 12.97 21.04
CA ASP A 64 6.55 13.39 19.69
C ASP A 64 7.41 12.89 18.51
N ARG A 65 8.22 11.86 18.74
CA ARG A 65 8.99 11.17 17.70
C ARG A 65 8.46 9.77 17.46
N LEU A 66 8.31 9.38 16.20
CA LEU A 66 8.07 7.99 15.84
C LEU A 66 9.31 7.15 16.13
N ILE A 67 9.11 6.08 16.88
CA ILE A 67 10.16 5.13 17.22
C ILE A 67 10.01 3.86 16.39
N LEU A 68 8.77 3.40 16.21
CA LEU A 68 8.46 2.17 15.51
C LEU A 68 7.19 2.35 14.69
N ARG A 69 7.21 1.89 13.44
CA ARG A 69 6.03 1.63 12.63
C ARG A 69 6.03 0.16 12.23
N ASP A 70 5.15 -0.62 12.83
CA ASP A 70 4.96 -2.05 12.55
C ASP A 70 3.71 -2.24 11.69
N SER A 71 3.88 -2.63 10.43
CA SER A 71 2.73 -2.87 9.57
C SER A 71 2.02 -4.17 9.94
N PHE A 72 0.74 -4.24 9.62
CA PHE A 72 0.02 -5.50 9.75
C PHE A 72 0.50 -6.53 8.72
N ASP A 73 0.27 -7.80 9.03
CA ASP A 73 0.46 -8.89 8.08
C ASP A 73 -0.63 -8.81 6.99
N PRO A 74 -0.29 -8.93 5.69
CA PRO A 74 -1.27 -8.90 4.60
C PRO A 74 -2.31 -10.03 4.68
N ASN A 75 -2.06 -11.08 5.46
CA ASN A 75 -3.01 -12.17 5.71
C ASN A 75 -3.88 -11.96 6.95
N THR A 76 -3.75 -10.82 7.63
CA THR A 76 -4.66 -10.44 8.72
C THR A 76 -6.11 -10.49 8.23
N LYS A 77 -7.03 -10.95 9.08
CA LYS A 77 -8.44 -11.11 8.76
C LYS A 77 -9.32 -10.25 9.65
N GLY A 78 -10.46 -9.84 9.09
CA GLY A 78 -11.50 -9.10 9.80
C GLY A 78 -11.15 -7.64 10.05
N ILE A 79 -11.87 -7.02 10.97
CA ILE A 79 -11.70 -5.61 11.34
C ILE A 79 -10.71 -5.52 12.48
N LYS A 80 -9.74 -4.62 12.39
CA LYS A 80 -8.74 -4.39 13.43
C LYS A 80 -8.68 -2.92 13.82
N GLU A 81 -8.46 -2.67 15.10
CA GLU A 81 -8.09 -1.34 15.56
C GLU A 81 -6.62 -1.08 15.22
N VAL A 82 -6.35 0.04 14.56
CA VAL A 82 -5.02 0.46 14.10
C VAL A 82 -4.61 1.74 14.80
N ASP A 83 -3.32 2.05 14.77
CA ASP A 83 -2.81 3.29 15.38
C ASP A 83 -2.61 4.37 14.33
N SER A 84 -2.32 3.96 13.10
CA SER A 84 -2.18 4.84 11.95
C SER A 84 -2.53 4.12 10.64
N SER A 85 -2.80 4.91 9.61
CA SER A 85 -3.10 4.46 8.24
C SER A 85 -2.65 5.50 7.22
N GLY A 86 -2.49 5.07 5.98
CA GLY A 86 -2.59 5.96 4.83
C GLY A 86 -4.00 6.56 4.69
N VAL A 87 -4.10 7.58 3.83
CA VAL A 87 -5.31 8.40 3.63
C VAL A 87 -5.82 8.28 2.19
N TYR A 88 -5.85 7.04 1.68
CA TYR A 88 -6.15 6.77 0.27
C TYR A 88 -7.60 6.34 0.05
N CYS A 89 -8.11 5.36 0.82
CA CYS A 89 -9.52 4.96 0.77
C CYS A 89 -10.12 4.80 2.17
N PHE A 90 -10.84 5.82 2.65
CA PHE A 90 -11.41 5.81 4.00
C PHE A 90 -12.71 6.60 4.11
N VAL A 91 -13.47 6.29 5.17
CA VAL A 91 -14.53 7.16 5.70
C VAL A 91 -14.10 7.74 7.03
N ALA A 92 -14.48 8.99 7.30
CA ALA A 92 -14.19 9.62 8.58
C ALA A 92 -15.35 10.50 9.04
N ARG A 93 -15.43 10.68 10.36
CA ARG A 93 -16.19 11.79 10.96
C ARG A 93 -15.37 13.05 10.77
N THR A 94 -15.98 14.11 10.28
CA THR A 94 -15.31 15.39 10.02
C THR A 94 -14.67 15.97 11.28
N LYS A 95 -15.34 15.85 12.44
CA LYS A 95 -14.76 16.24 13.73
C LYS A 95 -13.51 15.45 14.10
N ALA A 96 -13.51 14.14 13.82
CA ALA A 96 -12.36 13.29 14.10
C ALA A 96 -11.21 13.66 13.18
N TYR A 97 -11.47 13.78 11.88
CA TYR A 97 -10.46 14.16 10.90
C TYR A 97 -9.83 15.52 11.22
N LYS A 98 -10.65 16.52 11.57
CA LYS A 98 -10.17 17.85 12.03
C LYS A 98 -9.29 17.77 13.28
N SER A 99 -9.60 16.88 14.23
CA SER A 99 -8.74 16.70 15.41
C SER A 99 -7.36 16.13 15.08
N GLY A 100 -7.20 15.43 13.95
CA GLY A 100 -5.89 14.98 13.49
C GLY A 100 -4.93 16.13 13.17
N PHE A 101 -5.46 17.33 12.88
CA PHE A 101 -4.67 18.53 12.59
C PHE A 101 -4.39 19.41 13.81
N ILE A 102 -4.95 19.09 14.98
CA ILE A 102 -4.60 19.78 16.23
C ILE A 102 -3.16 19.41 16.58
N ASP A 103 -2.35 20.42 16.92
CA ASP A 103 -0.91 20.28 17.18
C ASP A 103 -0.17 19.53 16.06
N TYR A 104 -0.64 19.67 14.82
CA TYR A 104 0.00 19.17 13.61
C TYR A 104 1.16 20.08 13.19
N GLU A 105 1.95 20.53 14.17
CA GLU A 105 3.32 20.94 13.91
C GLU A 105 4.06 19.64 13.60
N ALA A 106 3.96 19.26 12.32
CA ALA A 106 4.57 18.09 11.75
C ALA A 106 5.91 17.86 12.44
N PRO A 107 6.20 16.66 12.95
CA PRO A 107 7.54 16.34 13.38
C PRO A 107 8.39 16.25 12.10
N GLN A 108 8.65 17.38 11.43
CA GLN A 108 9.48 17.53 10.24
C GLN A 108 10.88 16.99 10.51
N LYS A 109 11.28 16.94 11.78
CA LYS A 109 12.54 16.37 12.28
C LYS A 109 12.49 14.87 12.59
N ALA A 110 11.31 14.23 12.55
CA ALA A 110 11.10 12.86 13.02
C ALA A 110 10.31 11.96 12.05
N PHE A 111 9.70 12.50 11.00
CA PHE A 111 9.12 11.71 9.92
C PHE A 111 9.72 12.18 8.58
N SER A 112 10.05 11.24 7.70
CA SER A 112 10.24 11.59 6.29
C SER A 112 8.91 12.10 5.75
N LEU A 113 8.93 12.98 4.74
CA LEU A 113 7.72 13.54 4.09
C LEU A 113 6.67 12.47 3.71
N PHE A 114 7.09 11.20 3.59
CA PHE A 114 6.32 10.02 3.25
C PHE A 114 5.47 9.39 4.39
N ALA A 115 5.23 10.09 5.50
CA ALA A 115 4.49 9.53 6.64
C ALA A 115 3.57 10.52 7.38
N MET A 116 3.19 11.61 6.71
CA MET A 116 2.32 12.66 7.27
C MET A 116 0.89 12.17 7.54
N ASP A 117 0.41 11.25 6.72
CA ASP A 117 -0.82 10.47 6.89
C ASP A 117 -0.86 9.71 8.23
N ASN A 118 0.28 9.16 8.64
CA ASN A 118 0.42 8.39 9.86
C ASN A 118 0.34 9.28 11.11
N VAL A 119 0.95 10.48 11.05
CA VAL A 119 0.83 11.48 12.12
C VAL A 119 -0.62 11.92 12.25
N LEU A 120 -1.26 12.21 11.12
CA LEU A 120 -2.64 12.70 11.09
C LEU A 120 -3.57 11.72 11.77
N THR A 121 -3.54 10.46 11.33
CA THR A 121 -4.38 9.40 11.87
C THR A 121 -4.04 9.08 13.34
N TYR A 122 -2.75 9.07 13.70
CA TYR A 122 -2.37 8.91 15.11
C TYR A 122 -2.86 10.03 16.02
N ASN A 123 -2.84 11.29 15.56
CA ASN A 123 -3.38 12.41 16.33
C ASN A 123 -4.87 12.27 16.55
N MET A 124 -5.64 11.78 15.56
CA MET A 124 -7.06 11.45 15.78
C MET A 124 -7.22 10.47 16.95
N LYS A 125 -6.36 9.45 17.03
CA LYS A 125 -6.36 8.50 18.16
C LYS A 125 -6.01 9.18 19.50
N ARG A 126 -5.01 10.06 19.52
CA ARG A 126 -4.64 10.84 20.72
C ARG A 126 -5.80 11.70 21.24
N HIS A 127 -6.67 12.16 20.35
CA HIS A 127 -7.89 12.92 20.68
C HIS A 127 -9.11 12.02 20.97
N GLY A 128 -8.90 10.74 21.25
CA GLY A 128 -9.92 9.82 21.76
C GLY A 128 -10.75 9.09 20.71
N TRP A 129 -10.39 9.22 19.42
CA TRP A 129 -11.08 8.49 18.34
C TRP A 129 -10.52 7.08 18.16
N LYS A 130 -11.41 6.14 17.83
CA LYS A 130 -11.01 4.82 17.35
C LYS A 130 -10.79 4.85 15.85
N LEU A 131 -9.72 4.18 15.42
CA LEU A 131 -9.35 3.98 14.03
C LEU A 131 -9.46 2.51 13.70
N LEU A 132 -10.25 2.18 12.68
CA LEU A 132 -10.45 0.79 12.26
C LEU A 132 -9.92 0.59 10.83
N ALA A 133 -9.35 -0.59 10.59
CA ALA A 133 -9.00 -1.07 9.27
C ALA A 133 -9.74 -2.36 8.98
N ASP A 134 -10.35 -2.45 7.80
CA ASP A 134 -11.10 -3.63 7.38
C ASP A 134 -10.29 -4.49 6.40
N PHE A 135 -9.69 -5.58 6.91
CA PHE A 135 -8.88 -6.49 6.09
C PHE A 135 -9.68 -7.33 5.08
N GLY A 136 -11.00 -7.20 5.04
CA GLY A 136 -11.85 -7.70 3.96
C GLY A 136 -11.97 -6.74 2.78
N CYS A 137 -11.65 -5.45 2.97
CA CYS A 137 -11.74 -4.41 1.94
C CYS A 137 -10.33 -3.99 1.53
N TRP A 138 -9.88 -4.42 0.36
CA TRP A 138 -8.56 -4.07 -0.18
C TRP A 138 -8.67 -3.11 -1.35
N CYS A 139 -7.71 -2.20 -1.44
CA CYS A 139 -7.56 -1.23 -2.51
C CYS A 139 -6.29 -1.52 -3.31
N GLY A 140 -6.36 -1.32 -4.62
CA GLY A 140 -5.22 -1.35 -5.52
C GLY A 140 -4.75 0.06 -5.81
N HIS A 141 -3.44 0.32 -5.73
CA HIS A 141 -2.86 1.60 -6.18
C HIS A 141 -2.26 1.47 -7.57
N LEU A 142 -2.56 2.44 -8.42
CA LEU A 142 -2.03 2.56 -9.75
C LEU A 142 -0.64 3.19 -9.70
N GLN A 143 0.29 2.66 -10.47
CA GLN A 143 1.60 3.26 -10.69
C GLN A 143 1.92 3.24 -12.18
N VAL A 144 2.22 4.40 -12.73
CA VAL A 144 2.76 4.52 -14.07
C VAL A 144 4.27 4.32 -14.01
N SER A 145 4.79 3.34 -14.75
CA SER A 145 6.22 3.08 -14.86
C SER A 145 6.53 2.41 -16.20
N GLY A 146 7.55 2.89 -16.90
CA GLY A 146 8.03 2.28 -18.15
C GLY A 146 6.96 2.16 -19.24
N GLY A 147 6.03 3.12 -19.35
CA GLY A 147 4.95 3.08 -20.34
C GLY A 147 3.81 2.12 -20.00
N ARG A 148 3.76 1.62 -18.76
CA ARG A 148 2.70 0.74 -18.26
C ARG A 148 2.03 1.33 -17.03
N ILE A 149 0.77 0.98 -16.83
CA ILE A 149 0.03 1.20 -15.59
C ILE A 149 -0.01 -0.13 -14.84
N CYS A 150 0.58 -0.21 -13.66
CA CYS A 150 0.55 -1.40 -12.81
C CYS A 150 -0.35 -1.17 -11.59
N ILE A 151 -1.12 -2.18 -11.18
CA ILE A 151 -1.99 -2.13 -9.99
C ILE A 151 -1.35 -2.94 -8.86
N PHE A 152 -0.96 -2.27 -7.79
CA PHE A 152 -0.41 -2.90 -6.60
C PHE A 152 -1.49 -3.12 -5.56
N GLY A 153 -1.68 -4.37 -5.15
CA GLY A 153 -2.67 -4.73 -4.13
C GLY A 153 -2.16 -5.83 -3.21
N LYS A 154 -3.09 -6.58 -2.62
CA LYS A 154 -2.82 -7.61 -1.60
C LYS A 154 -1.71 -8.59 -1.99
N ASP A 155 -1.70 -9.03 -3.24
CA ASP A 155 -0.76 -10.06 -3.73
C ASP A 155 0.70 -9.57 -3.76
N GLN A 156 0.92 -8.24 -3.74
CA GLN A 156 2.24 -7.62 -3.69
C GLN A 156 2.61 -7.16 -2.27
N ALA A 157 1.67 -7.16 -1.33
CA ALA A 157 1.87 -6.65 0.01
C ALA A 157 2.79 -7.54 0.85
N LEU A 158 3.67 -6.91 1.63
CA LEU A 158 4.48 -7.53 2.66
C LEU A 158 4.30 -6.80 4.00
N LYS A 159 4.57 -7.55 5.07
CA LYS A 159 4.78 -6.99 6.39
C LYS A 159 6.15 -6.33 6.46
N TYR A 160 6.21 -5.12 7.02
CA TYR A 160 7.46 -4.42 7.25
C TYR A 160 7.48 -3.71 8.60
N ILE A 161 8.69 -3.38 9.02
CA ILE A 161 8.95 -2.53 10.17
C ILE A 161 9.81 -1.35 9.73
N ASP A 162 9.47 -0.15 10.21
CA ASP A 162 10.40 0.97 10.24
C ASP A 162 10.81 1.26 11.68
N LEU A 163 12.12 1.43 11.89
CA LEU A 163 12.70 1.63 13.20
C LEU A 163 13.57 2.90 13.21
N TYR A 164 13.33 3.78 14.17
CA TYR A 164 14.22 4.91 14.43
C TYR A 164 15.50 4.43 15.13
N ILE A 165 16.66 4.84 14.62
CA ILE A 165 17.97 4.52 15.18
C ILE A 165 18.57 5.80 15.81
N PRO A 166 18.49 5.97 17.15
CA PRO A 166 18.88 7.22 17.81
C PRO A 166 20.34 7.61 17.59
N LYS A 167 21.25 6.62 17.55
CA LYS A 167 22.68 6.83 17.36
C LYS A 167 23.00 7.60 16.07
N TYR A 168 22.22 7.40 15.01
CA TYR A 168 22.45 7.98 13.69
C TYR A 168 21.38 9.00 13.29
N ASN A 169 20.41 9.28 14.17
CA ASN A 169 19.26 10.15 13.89
C ASN A 169 18.60 9.84 12.54
N CYS A 170 18.41 8.55 12.24
CA CYS A 170 17.83 8.09 10.98
C CYS A 170 16.81 6.98 11.21
N PHE A 171 16.05 6.63 10.16
CA PHE A 171 15.17 5.47 10.16
C PHE A 171 15.76 4.35 9.32
N ALA A 172 15.79 3.13 9.86
CA ALA A 172 15.82 1.93 9.05
C ALA A 172 14.42 1.71 8.50
N ILE A 173 14.25 1.97 7.20
CA ILE A 173 12.96 1.96 6.51
C ILE A 173 12.80 0.63 5.77
N SER A 174 11.60 0.06 5.84
CA SER A 174 11.17 -1.12 5.08
C SER A 174 11.98 -2.37 5.40
N MET A 175 12.25 -2.58 6.69
CA MET A 175 12.82 -3.85 7.16
C MET A 175 11.76 -4.94 7.02
N GLU A 176 11.95 -5.82 6.04
CA GLU A 176 11.05 -6.94 5.80
C GLU A 176 11.14 -7.96 6.94
N VAL A 177 9.99 -8.37 7.48
CA VAL A 177 9.92 -9.38 8.54
C VAL A 177 9.65 -10.75 7.92
N ARG A 178 10.71 -11.54 7.70
CA ARG A 178 10.60 -12.92 7.18
C ARG A 178 10.74 -13.94 8.32
N LYS A 179 9.79 -14.88 8.43
CA LYS A 179 9.97 -16.09 9.22
C LYS A 179 10.70 -17.13 8.35
N ASN A 180 11.91 -17.55 8.74
CA ASN A 180 12.74 -18.57 8.08
C ASN A 180 13.37 -18.15 6.74
N VAL A 181 14.42 -17.33 6.78
CA VAL A 181 15.14 -16.89 5.58
C VAL A 181 16.17 -17.94 5.16
N GLN A 182 15.97 -18.56 3.99
CA GLN A 182 17.11 -19.02 3.20
C GLN A 182 17.79 -17.78 2.58
N PRO A 183 19.11 -17.61 2.74
CA PRO A 183 19.83 -16.35 2.46
C PRO A 183 19.78 -15.82 1.01
N TYR A 184 19.16 -16.54 0.06
CA TYR A 184 19.26 -16.23 -1.37
C TYR A 184 17.94 -16.18 -2.16
N ARG A 185 16.77 -16.21 -1.51
CA ARG A 185 15.49 -16.10 -2.24
C ARG A 185 15.06 -14.64 -2.44
N THR A 186 15.44 -14.14 -3.62
CA THR A 186 14.90 -13.07 -4.48
C THR A 186 13.83 -12.14 -3.90
N TYR A 187 14.02 -10.85 -4.13
CA TYR A 187 13.11 -9.70 -3.91
C TYR A 187 11.78 -9.77 -4.69
N ALA A 188 11.39 -10.95 -5.20
CA ALA A 188 10.24 -11.13 -6.06
C ALA A 188 9.01 -11.54 -5.25
N VAL A 189 7.89 -10.85 -5.47
CA VAL A 189 6.57 -11.29 -5.00
C VAL A 189 6.19 -12.62 -5.65
N LYS A 190 5.33 -13.39 -4.99
CA LYS A 190 4.80 -14.64 -5.57
C LYS A 190 4.01 -14.41 -6.86
N LYS A 191 3.43 -13.22 -7.02
CA LYS A 191 2.61 -12.84 -8.16
C LYS A 191 2.86 -11.38 -8.53
N PRO A 192 3.38 -11.07 -9.73
CA PRO A 192 3.57 -9.70 -10.18
C PRO A 192 2.26 -8.89 -10.16
N ALA A 193 2.37 -7.59 -9.97
CA ALA A 193 1.28 -6.66 -10.17
C ALA A 193 0.77 -6.78 -11.61
N PRO A 194 -0.56 -6.87 -11.84
CA PRO A 194 -1.13 -6.77 -13.17
C PRO A 194 -0.77 -5.40 -13.75
N CYS A 195 -0.31 -5.39 -15.00
CA CYS A 195 0.05 -4.17 -15.69
C CYS A 195 -0.61 -4.12 -17.07
N PHE A 196 -0.95 -2.90 -17.49
CA PHE A 196 -1.56 -2.59 -18.77
C PHE A 196 -0.65 -1.64 -19.52
N SER A 197 -0.45 -1.88 -20.82
CA SER A 197 0.32 -0.95 -21.65
C SER A 197 -0.44 0.35 -21.88
N LEU A 198 0.25 1.47 -21.81
CA LEU A 198 -0.26 2.75 -22.33
C LEU A 198 -0.19 2.81 -23.85
N TYR A 199 0.58 1.91 -24.48
CA TYR A 199 0.80 1.86 -25.92
C TYR A 199 0.57 0.43 -26.45
N PRO A 200 -0.66 -0.10 -26.36
CA PRO A 200 -0.96 -1.50 -26.69
C PRO A 200 -0.57 -1.88 -28.12
N GLU A 201 -0.74 -0.95 -29.08
CA GLU A 201 -0.40 -1.16 -30.49
C GLU A 201 1.11 -1.41 -30.71
N LYS A 202 1.97 -0.79 -29.90
CA LYS A 202 3.43 -0.97 -29.97
C LYS A 202 3.89 -2.27 -29.31
N GLU A 203 3.10 -2.81 -28.38
CA GLU A 203 3.39 -4.09 -27.73
C GLU A 203 2.99 -5.27 -28.61
N SER A 204 1.85 -5.20 -29.32
CA SER A 204 1.44 -6.27 -30.24
C SER A 204 2.47 -6.50 -31.35
N GLU A 205 3.00 -5.43 -31.95
CA GLU A 205 4.08 -5.54 -32.95
C GLU A 205 5.32 -6.22 -32.38
N LYS A 206 5.65 -5.95 -31.12
CA LYS A 206 6.83 -6.52 -30.45
C LYS A 206 6.61 -8.00 -30.09
N GLU A 207 5.42 -8.36 -29.63
CA GLU A 207 5.05 -9.75 -29.33
C GLU A 207 5.00 -10.61 -30.60
N ASP A 208 4.45 -10.10 -31.70
CA ASP A 208 4.42 -10.78 -32.99
C ASP A 208 5.84 -11.01 -33.55
N ASN A 209 6.72 -10.02 -33.40
CA ASN A 209 8.12 -10.14 -33.77
C ASN A 209 8.86 -11.20 -32.93
N ILE A 210 8.66 -11.21 -31.61
CA ILE A 210 9.23 -12.24 -30.72
C ILE A 210 8.70 -13.63 -31.08
N ALA A 211 7.39 -13.77 -31.32
CA ALA A 211 6.78 -15.03 -31.72
C ALA A 211 7.35 -15.55 -33.05
N LYS A 212 7.58 -14.64 -34.01
CA LYS A 212 8.22 -14.95 -35.30
C LYS A 212 9.67 -15.40 -35.10
N GLU A 213 10.47 -14.69 -34.31
CA GLU A 213 11.84 -15.06 -34.00
C GLU A 213 11.94 -16.43 -33.31
N ILE A 214 11.05 -16.71 -32.35
CA ILE A 214 10.98 -18.02 -31.68
C ILE A 214 10.64 -19.12 -32.69
N LYS A 215 9.70 -18.87 -33.61
CA LYS A 215 9.31 -19.83 -34.65
C LYS A 215 10.46 -20.12 -35.60
N GLU A 216 11.18 -19.08 -36.03
CA GLU A 216 12.35 -19.21 -36.92
C GLU A 216 13.51 -19.95 -36.23
N ALA A 217 13.78 -19.66 -34.96
CA ALA A 217 14.77 -20.36 -34.16
C ALA A 217 14.43 -21.86 -34.02
N LYS A 218 13.18 -22.19 -33.70
CA LYS A 218 12.71 -23.59 -33.62
C LYS A 218 12.85 -24.32 -34.97
N GLN A 219 12.57 -23.67 -36.09
CA GLN A 219 12.74 -24.26 -37.42
C GLN A 219 14.22 -24.49 -37.78
N LYS A 220 15.11 -23.56 -37.44
CA LYS A 220 16.57 -23.74 -37.61
C LYS A 220 17.09 -24.94 -36.83
N ILE A 221 16.68 -25.06 -35.56
CA ILE A 221 17.05 -26.20 -34.70
C ILE A 221 16.55 -27.52 -35.32
N LYS A 222 15.30 -27.56 -35.80
CA LYS A 222 14.72 -28.76 -36.42
C LYS A 222 15.45 -29.16 -37.72
N LYS A 223 15.88 -28.20 -38.54
CA LYS A 223 16.69 -28.46 -39.75
C LYS A 223 18.08 -29.00 -39.41
N GLN A 224 18.73 -28.46 -38.37
CA GLN A 224 20.05 -28.93 -37.92
C GLN A 224 19.99 -30.33 -37.29
N ALA A 225 18.86 -30.70 -36.70
CA ALA A 225 18.63 -32.04 -36.15
C ALA A 225 18.33 -33.09 -37.23
N LEU A 226 17.87 -32.69 -38.42
CA LEU A 226 17.59 -33.57 -39.56
C LEU A 226 18.78 -33.72 -40.53
N SER A 227 19.84 -32.93 -40.33
CA SER A 227 21.09 -32.96 -41.11
C SER A 227 22.23 -33.69 -40.39
N LYS A 228 21.93 -34.42 -39.31
CA LYS A 228 22.82 -35.35 -38.59
C LYS A 228 22.23 -36.74 -38.71
#